data_AF-A0A4Y9RPS9-F1
#
_entry.id   AF-A0A4Y9RPS9-F1
#
_cell.length_a   1.000
_cell.length_b   1.000
_cell.length_c   1.000
_cell.angle_alpha   90.00
_cell.angle_beta   90.00
_cell.angle_gamma   90.00
#
_symmetry.space_group_name_H-M   'P 1'
#
loop_
_entity.id
_entity.type
_entity.pdbx_description
1 polymer ?
#
loop_
_entity_poly.entity_id
_entity_poly.type
_entity_poly.pdbx_seq_one_letter_code
_entity_poly.pdbx_strand_id
1 'polypeptide(L)'
;RANYDVARGVDDVGRWHSGVLEQSWRLGGASAAELAAAEAFREDPALRVVQASTVEVYGPFGELPRDARIHYQGVDPRIGPLTKYSLLEDYADA
;
A
#
# COMPACT_ATOMS: atom_id res chain seq x y z
N ARG A 1 4.17 13.75 -7.56
CA ARG A 1 4.33 12.30 -7.30
C ARG A 1 4.89 11.62 -8.53
N ALA A 2 5.85 10.72 -8.35
CA ALA A 2 6.20 9.71 -9.34
C ALA A 2 5.85 8.36 -8.73
N ASN A 3 4.81 7.70 -9.23
CA ASN A 3 4.48 6.33 -8.84
C ASN A 3 4.78 5.43 -10.05
N TYR A 4 5.47 4.33 -9.79
CA TYR A 4 5.86 3.36 -10.78
C TYR A 4 5.93 1.99 -10.12
N ASP A 5 5.43 0.98 -10.81
CA ASP A 5 5.45 -0.38 -10.30
C ASP A 5 6.81 -1.02 -10.58
N VAL A 6 7.42 -1.62 -9.56
CA VAL A 6 8.71 -2.32 -9.70
C VAL A 6 8.51 -3.80 -9.45
N ALA A 7 8.79 -4.63 -10.45
CA ALA A 7 8.95 -6.07 -10.26
C ALA A 7 10.36 -6.37 -9.76
N ARG A 8 10.48 -7.20 -8.73
CA ARG A 8 11.75 -7.73 -8.21
C ARG A 8 11.63 -9.23 -8.04
N GLY A 9 12.66 -9.96 -8.41
CA GLY A 9 12.65 -11.42 -8.33
C GLY A 9 13.99 -12.04 -8.69
N VAL A 10 14.00 -13.37 -8.69
CA VAL A 10 15.17 -14.17 -9.05
C VAL A 10 14.77 -15.04 -10.25
N ASP A 11 15.64 -15.15 -11.25
CA ASP A 11 15.41 -16.04 -12.39
C ASP A 11 15.70 -17.52 -12.05
N ASP A 12 15.54 -18.38 -13.04
CA ASP A 12 15.74 -19.83 -12.96
C ASP A 12 17.19 -20.25 -12.67
N VAL A 13 18.15 -19.36 -12.89
CA VAL A 13 19.58 -19.57 -12.59
C VAL A 13 20.03 -18.86 -11.32
N GLY A 14 19.10 -18.29 -10.54
CA GLY A 14 19.41 -17.66 -9.25
C GLY A 14 19.90 -16.22 -9.34
N ARG A 15 19.83 -15.58 -10.52
CA ARG A 15 20.24 -14.18 -10.69
C ARG A 15 19.09 -13.24 -10.34
N TRP A 16 19.41 -12.20 -9.57
CA TRP A 16 18.47 -11.18 -9.15
C TRP A 16 18.14 -10.20 -10.28
N HIS A 17 16.86 -9.88 -10.42
CA HIS A 17 16.33 -8.92 -11.40
C HIS A 17 15.43 -7.89 -10.73
N SER A 18 15.46 -6.68 -11.28
CA SER A 18 14.52 -5.61 -10.93
C SER A 18 14.21 -4.75 -12.15
N GLY A 19 12.94 -4.42 -12.35
CA GLY A 19 12.49 -3.61 -13.48
C GLY A 19 11.25 -2.80 -13.16
N VAL A 20 11.15 -1.61 -13.74
CA VAL A 20 9.96 -0.78 -13.67
C VAL A 20 8.97 -1.26 -14.75
N LEU A 21 7.77 -1.65 -14.34
CA LEU A 21 6.73 -2.20 -15.22
C LEU A 21 5.96 -1.10 -15.95
N GLU A 22 5.39 -0.16 -15.20
CA GLU A 22 4.67 0.96 -15.78
C GLU A 22 4.66 2.20 -14.87
N GLN A 23 4.34 3.33 -15.48
CA GLN A 23 4.12 4.60 -14.82
C GLN A 23 2.63 4.70 -14.44
N SER A 24 2.30 4.51 -13.16
CA SER A 24 0.92 4.35 -12.70
C SER A 24 0.24 5.61 -12.14
N TRP A 25 0.83 6.81 -12.35
CA TRP A 25 0.24 8.05 -11.82
C TRP A 25 -0.75 8.71 -12.80
N ARG A 26 -1.82 9.28 -12.22
CA ARG A 26 -2.72 10.23 -12.88
C ARG A 26 -2.56 11.61 -12.22
N LEU A 27 -2.68 12.69 -13.00
CA LEU A 27 -2.79 14.05 -12.45
C LEU A 27 -3.92 14.08 -11.41
N GLY A 28 -3.61 14.52 -10.18
CA GLY A 28 -4.59 14.65 -9.09
C GLY A 28 -4.90 13.37 -8.31
N GLY A 29 -4.25 12.23 -8.60
CA GLY A 29 -4.42 11.01 -7.81
C GLY A 29 -3.60 11.01 -6.53
N ALA A 30 -4.20 10.58 -5.42
CA ALA A 30 -3.52 10.27 -4.16
C ALA A 30 -3.71 8.78 -3.84
N SER A 31 -2.69 8.14 -3.27
CA SER A 31 -2.81 6.79 -2.70
C SER A 31 -3.58 6.82 -1.38
N ALA A 32 -4.19 5.71 -0.98
CA ALA A 32 -4.89 5.64 0.30
C ALA A 32 -3.97 5.93 1.50
N ALA A 33 -2.70 5.53 1.42
CA ALA A 33 -1.67 5.88 2.41
C ALA A 33 -1.50 7.40 2.58
N GLU A 34 -1.55 8.18 1.49
CA GLU A 34 -1.42 9.64 1.60
C GLU A 34 -2.63 10.27 2.24
N LEU A 35 -3.82 9.80 1.87
CA LEU A 35 -5.05 10.30 2.47
C LEU A 35 -5.06 9.99 3.96
N ALA A 36 -4.67 8.77 4.34
CA ALA A 36 -4.53 8.39 5.75
C ALA A 36 -3.49 9.25 6.49
N ALA A 37 -2.33 9.52 5.89
CA ALA A 37 -1.32 10.39 6.49
C ALA A 37 -1.81 11.84 6.63
N ALA A 38 -2.47 12.38 5.60
CA ALA A 38 -3.02 13.72 5.63
C ALA A 38 -4.13 13.86 6.68
N GLU A 39 -4.97 12.84 6.84
CA GLU A 39 -5.97 12.76 7.91
C GLU A 39 -5.30 12.74 9.28
N ALA A 40 -4.23 11.95 9.47
CA ALA A 40 -3.50 11.90 10.74
C ALA A 40 -2.90 13.26 11.12
N PHE A 41 -2.25 13.96 10.18
CA PHE A 41 -1.73 15.31 10.42
C PHE A 41 -2.82 16.34 10.71
N ARG A 42 -4.01 16.16 10.11
CA ARG A 42 -5.18 17.03 10.37
C ARG A 42 -5.77 16.77 11.76
N GLU A 43 -5.74 15.52 12.23
CA GLU A 43 -6.28 15.10 13.53
C GLU A 43 -5.34 15.45 14.69
N ASP A 44 -4.04 15.34 14.49
CA ASP A 44 -3.01 15.74 15.44
C ASP A 44 -2.04 16.78 14.84
N PRO A 45 -2.26 18.08 15.08
CA PRO A 45 -1.36 19.13 14.61
C PRO A 45 0.05 19.08 15.19
N ALA A 46 0.30 18.32 16.27
CA ALA A 46 1.63 18.11 16.83
C ALA A 46 2.39 16.95 16.16
N LEU A 47 1.70 16.10 15.39
CA LEU A 47 2.28 14.99 14.65
C LEU A 47 3.22 15.52 13.57
N ARG A 48 4.51 15.16 13.66
CA ARG A 48 5.54 15.63 12.74
C ARG A 48 5.87 14.63 11.64
N VAL A 49 5.68 13.35 11.92
CA VAL A 49 6.02 12.24 11.04
C VAL A 49 5.09 11.08 11.33
N VAL A 50 4.73 10.33 10.28
CA VAL A 50 3.93 9.10 10.38
C VAL A 50 4.34 8.18 9.24
N GLN A 51 4.32 6.87 9.48
CA GLN A 51 4.44 5.89 8.41
C GLN A 51 3.04 5.49 7.96
N ALA A 52 2.78 5.54 6.66
CA ALA A 52 1.51 5.14 6.08
C ALA A 52 1.75 4.19 4.90
N SER A 53 0.98 3.11 4.84
CA SER A 53 1.06 2.13 3.77
C SER A 53 -0.32 1.83 3.16
N THR A 54 -0.33 1.45 1.88
CA THR A 54 -1.49 0.87 1.20
C THR A 54 -1.14 -0.58 0.93
N VAL A 55 -1.99 -1.51 1.35
CA VAL A 55 -1.74 -2.93 1.23
C VAL A 55 -2.86 -3.58 0.43
N GLU A 56 -2.47 -4.41 -0.54
CA GLU A 56 -3.37 -5.29 -1.27
C GLU A 56 -3.00 -6.74 -0.97
N VAL A 57 -3.97 -7.52 -0.46
CA VAL A 57 -3.80 -8.93 -0.13
C VAL A 57 -4.71 -9.75 -1.03
N TYR A 58 -4.09 -10.71 -1.73
CA TYR A 58 -4.76 -11.65 -2.63
C TYR A 58 -4.92 -13.00 -1.94
N GLY A 59 -6.06 -13.66 -2.15
CA GLY A 59 -6.36 -14.96 -1.53
C GLY A 59 -7.32 -14.85 -0.35
N PRO A 60 -7.57 -15.97 0.37
CA PRO A 60 -8.61 -16.06 1.39
C PRO A 60 -8.56 -14.91 2.40
N PHE A 61 -9.74 -14.45 2.85
CA PHE A 61 -9.81 -13.40 3.85
C PHE A 61 -9.22 -13.90 5.18
N GLY A 62 -8.09 -13.30 5.57
CA GLY A 62 -7.39 -13.58 6.81
C GLY A 62 -7.56 -12.49 7.86
N GLU A 63 -6.90 -12.67 9.00
CA GLU A 63 -6.80 -11.62 10.01
C GLU A 63 -6.03 -10.42 9.47
N LEU A 64 -6.53 -9.23 9.76
CA LEU A 64 -5.90 -7.97 9.39
C LEU A 64 -5.24 -7.33 10.61
N PRO A 65 -4.22 -6.47 10.41
CA PRO A 65 -3.71 -5.63 11.48
C PRO A 65 -4.83 -4.85 12.17
N ARG A 66 -4.70 -4.65 13.49
CA ARG A 66 -5.73 -3.99 14.32
C ARG A 66 -6.17 -2.64 13.75
N ASP A 67 -5.21 -1.86 13.25
CA ASP A 67 -5.43 -0.49 12.79
C ASP A 67 -5.60 -0.39 11.27
N ALA A 68 -5.90 -1.52 10.61
CA ALA A 68 -6.18 -1.56 9.18
C ALA A 68 -7.50 -0.84 8.85
N ARG A 69 -7.42 0.24 8.09
CA ARG A 69 -8.59 0.91 7.50
C ARG A 69 -8.93 0.24 6.17
N ILE A 70 -9.93 -0.63 6.16
CA ILE A 70 -10.34 -1.39 4.98
C ILE A 70 -11.03 -0.47 3.96
N HIS A 71 -10.54 -0.48 2.71
CA HIS A 71 -11.19 0.20 1.58
C HIS A 71 -12.03 -0.77 0.75
N TYR A 72 -11.63 -2.03 0.70
CA TYR A 72 -12.32 -3.09 -0.02
C TYR A 72 -12.01 -4.46 0.59
N GLN A 73 -13.02 -5.31 0.72
CA GLN A 73 -12.86 -6.74 0.97
C GLN A 73 -13.97 -7.48 0.24
N GLY A 74 -13.60 -8.34 -0.70
CA GLY A 74 -14.58 -9.01 -1.56
C GLY A 74 -13.92 -9.96 -2.55
N VAL A 75 -14.75 -10.63 -3.36
CA VAL A 75 -14.29 -11.52 -4.41
C VAL A 75 -14.41 -10.79 -5.74
N ASP A 76 -13.27 -10.48 -6.36
CA ASP A 76 -13.25 -9.98 -7.72
C ASP A 76 -13.41 -11.17 -8.70
N PRO A 77 -14.24 -11.03 -9.74
CA PRO A 77 -14.55 -12.13 -10.66
C PRO A 77 -13.36 -12.62 -11.51
N ARG A 78 -12.25 -11.86 -11.57
CA ARG A 78 -11.06 -12.21 -12.37
C ARG A 78 -9.91 -12.68 -11.49
N ILE A 79 -9.65 -12.00 -10.38
CA ILE A 79 -8.49 -12.26 -9.51
C ILE A 79 -8.84 -13.02 -8.23
N GLY A 80 -10.13 -13.22 -7.93
CA GLY A 80 -10.59 -13.94 -6.74
C GLY A 80 -10.66 -13.06 -5.49
N PRO A 81 -10.60 -13.65 -4.29
CA PRO A 81 -10.64 -12.91 -3.02
C PRO A 81 -9.52 -11.86 -2.93
N LEU A 82 -9.92 -10.63 -2.60
CA LEU A 82 -9.05 -9.46 -2.52
C LEU A 82 -9.43 -8.61 -1.30
N THR A 83 -8.43 -8.18 -0.55
CA THR A 83 -8.56 -7.16 0.49
C THR A 83 -7.63 -5.98 0.18
N LYS A 84 -8.14 -4.76 0.26
CA LYS A 84 -7.36 -3.52 0.16
C LYS A 84 -7.58 -2.70 1.42
N TYR A 85 -6.51 -2.27 2.07
CA TYR A 85 -6.55 -1.44 3.27
C TYR A 85 -5.37 -0.49 3.35
N SER A 86 -5.49 0.55 4.17
CA SER A 86 -4.37 1.40 4.58
C SER A 86 -4.03 1.16 6.04
N LEU A 87 -2.76 1.29 6.39
CA LEU A 87 -2.28 1.20 7.76
C LEU A 87 -1.49 2.47 8.11
N LEU A 88 -1.70 2.98 9.31
CA LEU A 88 -0.84 3.98 9.94
C LEU A 88 0.00 3.29 11.00
N GLU A 89 1.29 3.60 11.03
CA GLU A 89 2.25 3.08 11.97
C GLU A 89 3.05 4.25 12.53
N ASP A 90 3.49 4.10 13.78
CA ASP A 90 4.48 5.02 14.34
C ASP A 90 5.74 4.95 13.49
N TYR A 91 6.30 6.12 13.18
CA TYR A 91 7.56 6.19 12.46
C TYR A 91 8.69 5.76 13.39
N ALA A 92 9.12 4.50 13.29
CA ALA A 92 10.30 4.04 13.99
C ALA A 92 11.54 4.57 13.28
N ASP A 93 12.37 5.35 13.97
CA ASP A 93 13.69 5.74 13.48
C ASP A 93 14.49 4.45 13.20
N ALA A 94 14.79 4.20 11.93
CA ALA A 94 15.59 3.07 11.46
C ALA A 94 17.08 3.24 11.78
#